data_AF-A0A091L099-F1
#
_entry.id   AF-A0A091L099-F1
#
_cell.length_a   1.000
_cell.length_b   1.000
_cell.length_c   1.000
_cell.angle_alpha   90.00
_cell.angle_beta   90.00
_cell.angle_gamma   90.00
#
_symmetry.space_group_name_H-M   'P 1'
#
loop_
_entity.id
_entity.type
_entity.pdbx_description
1 polymer ?
#
loop_
_entity_poly.entity_id
_entity_poly.type
_entity_poly.pdbx_seq_one_letter_code
_entity_poly.pdbx_strand_id
1 'polypeptide(L)'
;PRYDASNENKHGTRCAGEVAAAANNSYCIVGIAYNARIGGIRMLDGDVTDVVEAKSLGIRPDYIDIYSASWGPDDDGKTVDGPGLLAKQAF
;
A
#
# COMPACT_ATOMS: atom_id res chain seq x y z
N PRO A 1 6.19 5.90 10.77
CA PRO A 1 6.18 7.08 9.88
C PRO A 1 7.42 7.94 10.11
N ARG A 2 8.10 8.38 9.04
CA ARG A 2 8.99 9.54 9.16
C ARG A 2 8.12 10.78 9.06
N TYR A 3 8.16 11.64 10.07
CA TYR A 3 7.49 12.93 10.03
C TYR A 3 8.47 13.93 9.43
N ASP A 4 8.31 14.21 8.15
CA ASP A 4 9.04 15.24 7.41
C ASP A 4 8.12 16.45 7.15
N ALA A 5 8.71 17.58 6.81
CA ALA A 5 7.97 18.82 6.57
C ALA A 5 7.09 18.75 5.31
N SER A 6 7.45 17.92 4.32
CA SER A 6 6.70 17.76 3.08
C SER A 6 5.49 16.83 3.22
N ASN A 7 5.45 16.02 4.27
CA ASN A 7 4.37 15.08 4.57
C ASN A 7 4.10 14.18 3.35
N GLU A 8 5.16 13.67 2.74
CA GLU A 8 5.11 12.83 1.53
C GLU A 8 4.61 11.42 1.87
N ASN A 9 5.03 10.91 3.02
CA ASN A 9 4.71 9.57 3.54
C ASN A 9 3.26 9.41 4.08
N LYS A 10 2.32 10.29 3.70
CA LYS A 10 0.92 10.30 4.20
C LYS A 10 -0.02 9.31 3.51
N HIS A 11 0.32 8.87 2.29
CA HIS A 11 -0.59 8.15 1.40
C HIS A 11 -1.14 6.88 2.05
N GLY A 12 -0.27 5.99 2.54
CA GLY A 12 -0.68 4.71 3.12
C GLY A 12 -1.61 4.85 4.33
N THR A 13 -1.39 5.84 5.21
CA THR A 13 -2.27 6.08 6.36
C THR A 13 -3.67 6.51 5.95
N ARG A 14 -3.79 7.30 4.87
CA ARG A 14 -5.10 7.73 4.33
C ARG A 14 -5.87 6.52 3.77
N CYS A 15 -5.22 5.73 2.91
CA CYS A 15 -5.82 4.53 2.34
C CYS A 15 -6.21 3.50 3.42
N ALA A 16 -5.39 3.31 4.45
CA ALA A 16 -5.72 2.41 5.57
C ALA A 16 -6.99 2.85 6.31
N GLY A 17 -7.21 4.17 6.43
CA GLY A 17 -8.41 4.73 7.04
C GLY A 17 -9.68 4.44 6.24
N GLU A 18 -9.61 4.55 4.91
CA GLU A 18 -10.74 4.22 4.02
C GLU A 18 -11.21 2.77 4.22
N VAL A 19 -10.26 1.84 4.43
CA VAL A 19 -10.56 0.41 4.62
C VAL A 19 -11.04 0.13 6.04
N ALA A 20 -10.30 0.53 7.07
CA ALA A 20 -10.48 0.01 8.42
C ALA A 20 -10.32 1.07 9.53
N ALA A 21 -10.60 2.35 9.26
CA ALA A 21 -10.73 3.33 10.35
C ALA A 21 -11.77 2.85 11.38
N ALA A 22 -11.42 2.96 12.65
CA ALA A 22 -12.22 2.44 13.74
C ALA A 22 -13.58 3.14 13.86
N ALA A 23 -14.64 2.38 14.10
CA ALA A 23 -15.98 2.89 14.36
C ALA A 23 -16.17 3.29 15.84
N ASN A 24 -17.18 4.14 16.10
CA ASN A 24 -17.71 4.42 17.44
C ASN A 24 -16.69 4.94 18.48
N ASN A 25 -15.70 5.74 18.05
CA ASN A 25 -14.67 6.28 18.94
C ASN A 25 -14.60 7.82 18.96
N SER A 26 -15.52 8.51 18.28
CA SER A 26 -15.56 9.98 18.15
C SER A 26 -14.38 10.63 17.40
N TYR A 27 -13.57 9.85 16.67
CA TYR A 27 -12.44 10.37 15.89
C TYR A 27 -12.62 10.13 14.38
N CYS A 28 -12.51 11.20 13.58
CA CYS A 28 -12.45 11.15 12.12
C CYS A 28 -13.63 10.39 11.46
N ILE A 29 -13.35 9.55 10.46
CA ILE A 29 -14.31 8.75 9.68
C ILE A 29 -14.36 7.29 10.16
N VAL A 30 -15.27 6.50 9.57
CA VAL A 30 -15.34 5.04 9.75
C VAL A 30 -14.94 4.35 8.46
N GLY A 31 -14.11 3.30 8.54
CA GLY A 31 -13.70 2.51 7.39
C GLY A 31 -14.79 1.55 6.90
N ILE A 32 -14.76 1.19 5.63
CA ILE A 32 -15.76 0.28 5.01
C ILE A 32 -15.82 -1.06 5.76
N ALA A 33 -14.67 -1.59 6.14
CA ALA A 33 -14.49 -2.81 6.92
C ALA A 33 -13.86 -2.48 8.27
N TYR A 34 -14.49 -1.60 9.06
CA TYR A 34 -13.98 -1.13 10.37
C TYR A 34 -13.68 -2.22 11.41
N ASN A 35 -14.15 -3.46 11.21
CA ASN A 35 -13.83 -4.62 12.05
C ASN A 35 -12.68 -5.50 11.51
N ALA A 36 -12.15 -5.18 10.32
CA ALA A 36 -11.02 -5.90 9.75
C ALA A 36 -9.71 -5.54 10.46
N ARG A 37 -8.70 -6.41 10.32
CA ARG A 37 -7.32 -6.06 10.69
C ARG A 37 -6.67 -5.34 9.51
N ILE A 38 -5.93 -4.28 9.79
CA ILE A 38 -5.21 -3.51 8.77
C ILE A 38 -3.72 -3.44 9.11
N GLY A 39 -2.89 -3.59 8.09
CA GLY A 39 -1.44 -3.43 8.17
C GLY A 39 -0.93 -2.57 7.02
N GLY A 40 0.35 -2.22 7.05
CA GLY A 40 0.98 -1.43 5.99
C GLY A 40 2.36 -1.97 5.63
N ILE A 41 2.63 -2.08 4.34
CA ILE A 41 3.94 -2.45 3.78
C ILE A 41 4.56 -1.18 3.22
N ARG A 42 5.60 -0.67 3.87
CA ARG A 42 6.25 0.58 3.45
C ARG A 42 7.33 0.28 2.40
N MET A 43 6.99 0.46 1.12
CA MET A 43 7.87 0.12 0.00
C MET A 43 8.11 1.25 -1.02
N LEU A 44 7.39 2.38 -0.91
CA LEU A 44 7.49 3.53 -1.83
C LEU A 44 8.39 4.69 -1.32
N ASP A 45 8.93 4.59 -0.10
CA ASP A 45 9.81 5.63 0.49
C ASP A 45 11.29 5.35 0.13
N GLY A 46 11.58 5.27 -1.17
CA GLY A 46 12.89 4.95 -1.73
C GLY A 46 12.79 4.32 -3.12
N ASP A 47 13.92 3.86 -3.66
CA ASP A 47 13.96 3.21 -4.97
C ASP A 47 13.11 1.93 -4.98
N VAL A 48 12.14 1.90 -5.89
CA VAL A 48 11.24 0.75 -6.09
C VAL A 48 11.80 -0.11 -7.21
N THR A 49 12.38 -1.25 -6.83
CA THR A 49 12.94 -2.23 -7.78
C THR A 49 12.04 -3.46 -7.87
N ASP A 50 12.19 -4.28 -8.91
CA ASP A 50 11.46 -5.55 -9.08
C ASP A 50 11.53 -6.46 -7.82
N VAL A 51 12.67 -6.51 -7.14
CA VAL A 51 12.82 -7.24 -5.86
C VAL A 51 11.96 -6.64 -4.74
N VAL A 52 11.87 -5.32 -4.67
CA VAL A 52 11.07 -4.63 -3.65
C VAL A 52 9.58 -4.87 -3.90
N GLU A 53 9.14 -4.80 -5.15
CA GLU A 53 7.78 -5.16 -5.55
C GLU A 53 7.46 -6.61 -5.19
N ALA A 54 8.29 -7.56 -5.62
CA ALA A 54 8.11 -8.99 -5.38
C ALA A 54 7.99 -9.33 -3.88
N LYS A 55 8.90 -8.78 -3.06
CA LYS A 55 8.85 -8.98 -1.61
C LYS A 55 7.62 -8.35 -0.97
N SER A 56 7.13 -7.25 -1.51
CA SER A 56 5.96 -6.55 -0.99
C SER A 56 4.66 -7.26 -1.36
N LEU A 57 4.58 -7.85 -2.55
CA LEU A 57 3.43 -8.65 -3.00
C LEU A 57 3.40 -10.03 -2.32
N GLY A 58 4.56 -10.63 -2.06
CA GLY A 58 4.69 -11.97 -1.46
C GLY A 58 4.77 -12.00 0.07
N ILE A 59 4.45 -10.91 0.78
CA ILE A 59 4.64 -10.85 2.23
C ILE A 59 3.51 -11.51 3.02
N ARG A 60 3.75 -12.67 3.62
CA ARG A 60 2.77 -13.40 4.45
C ARG A 60 1.43 -13.71 3.73
N PRO A 61 1.46 -14.38 2.57
CA PRO A 61 0.25 -14.77 1.84
C PRO A 61 -0.63 -15.78 2.63
N ASP A 62 -0.09 -16.40 3.67
CA ASP A 62 -0.80 -17.28 4.60
C ASP A 62 -1.61 -16.54 5.68
N TYR A 63 -1.45 -15.21 5.77
CA TYR A 63 -2.09 -14.36 6.78
C TYR A 63 -2.80 -13.15 6.19
N ILE A 64 -2.30 -12.58 5.09
CA ILE A 64 -2.88 -11.40 4.45
C ILE A 64 -3.82 -11.85 3.34
N ASP A 65 -5.11 -11.59 3.50
CA ASP A 65 -6.13 -11.96 2.52
C ASP A 65 -6.19 -11.00 1.33
N ILE A 66 -5.96 -9.69 1.56
CA ILE A 66 -6.12 -8.63 0.57
C ILE A 66 -4.93 -7.67 0.61
N TYR A 67 -4.35 -7.43 -0.56
CA TYR A 67 -3.38 -6.36 -0.77
C TYR A 67 -4.05 -5.23 -1.57
N SER A 68 -3.90 -3.99 -1.10
CA SER A 68 -4.39 -2.80 -1.79
C SER A 68 -3.20 -1.94 -2.19
N ALA A 69 -3.01 -1.76 -3.50
CA ALA A 69 -1.88 -1.03 -4.08
C ALA A 69 -2.38 -0.03 -5.14
N SER A 70 -1.79 1.15 -5.13
CA SER A 70 -2.06 2.22 -6.10
C SER A 70 -0.74 2.85 -6.54
N TRP A 71 0.18 2.00 -6.95
CA TRP A 71 1.45 2.34 -7.57
C TRP A 71 1.56 1.59 -8.90
N GLY A 72 2.43 2.05 -9.78
CA GLY A 72 2.58 1.52 -11.11
C GLY A 72 3.48 2.43 -11.95
N PRO A 73 3.49 2.24 -13.29
CA PRO A 73 4.19 3.13 -14.20
C PRO A 73 3.71 4.58 -14.10
N ASP A 74 4.48 5.51 -14.67
CA ASP A 74 4.11 6.92 -14.71
C ASP A 74 2.79 7.16 -15.46
N ASP A 75 1.86 7.89 -14.85
CA ASP A 75 0.55 8.27 -15.41
C ASP A 75 0.67 9.45 -16.41
N ASP A 76 1.61 9.38 -17.35
CA ASP A 76 1.95 10.48 -18.27
C ASP A 76 1.35 10.34 -19.68
N GLY A 77 0.60 9.26 -19.93
CA GLY A 77 -0.02 8.96 -21.21
C GLY A 77 0.94 8.53 -22.32
N LYS A 78 2.22 8.29 -22.00
CA LYS A 78 3.25 7.83 -22.96
C LYS A 78 4.02 6.59 -22.48
N THR A 79 3.98 6.29 -21.18
CA THR A 79 4.67 5.16 -20.58
C THR A 79 3.84 3.88 -20.74
N VAL A 80 4.50 2.80 -21.19
CA VAL A 80 3.95 1.45 -21.22
C VAL A 80 4.95 0.55 -20.51
N ASP A 81 4.60 0.13 -19.31
CA ASP A 81 5.44 -0.71 -18.47
C ASP A 81 4.58 -1.63 -17.59
N GLY A 82 5.20 -2.53 -16.83
CA GLY A 82 4.52 -3.45 -15.93
C GLY A 82 5.50 -4.22 -15.05
N PRO A 83 5.02 -5.23 -14.30
CA PRO A 83 5.84 -5.90 -13.31
C PRO A 83 7.03 -6.63 -13.97
N GLY A 84 8.17 -6.56 -13.30
CA GLY A 84 9.38 -7.32 -13.63
C GLY A 84 9.19 -8.82 -13.41
N LEU A 85 10.27 -9.59 -13.59
CA LEU A 85 10.20 -11.06 -13.53
C LEU A 85 9.85 -11.54 -12.12
N LEU A 86 10.46 -10.95 -11.10
CA LEU A 86 10.26 -11.37 -9.71
C LEU A 86 8.88 -10.96 -9.22
N ALA A 87 8.43 -9.74 -9.53
CA ALA A 87 7.11 -9.27 -9.17
C ALA A 87 6.01 -10.14 -9.79
N LYS A 88 6.16 -10.55 -11.06
CA LYS A 88 5.24 -11.49 -11.74
C LYS A 88 5.20 -12.88 -11.10
N GLN A 89 6.28 -13.33 -10.46
CA GLN A 89 6.35 -14.64 -9.81
C GLN A 89 5.83 -14.63 -8.37
N ALA A 90 5.56 -13.44 -7.82
CA ALA A 90 5.15 -13.29 -6.43
C ALA A 90 3.65 -13.57 -6.20
N PHE A 91 2.86 -13.73 -7.26
CA PHE A 91 1.41 -13.97 -7.21
C PHE A 91 0.96 -15.01 -8.24
#